data_AF-A0A971A6J1-F1
#
_entry.id   AF-A0A971A6J1-F1
#
_cell.length_a   1.000
_cell.length_b   1.000
_cell.length_c   1.000
_cell.angle_alpha   90.00
_cell.angle_beta   90.00
_cell.angle_gamma   90.00
#
_symmetry.space_group_name_H-M   'P 1'
#
loop_
_entity.id
_entity.type
_entity.pdbx_description
1 polymer ?
#
loop_
_entity_poly.entity_id
_entity_poly.type
_entity_poly.pdbx_seq_one_letter_code
_entity_poly.pdbx_strand_id
1 'polypeptide(L)'
;PELISRARYRFFAVIPALALFLLFVPQGWNTSTNLPAYYHHGKLFFIWALSYMLVLALLIWSLYRFRSAWIPTAIRFLGVRVTSFYVIQWLLIGNIGTIFYQSLSLLSTLGLFLILLPVSAYLTHLYYQNKIKNELQS
;
A
#
# COMPACT_ATOMS: atom_id res chain seq x y z
N PRO A 1 26.63 -7.92 -12.86
CA PRO A 1 26.67 -6.46 -13.09
C PRO A 1 27.02 -5.69 -11.80
N GLU A 2 28.22 -5.10 -11.76
CA GLU A 2 28.80 -4.36 -10.61
C GLU A 2 27.94 -3.21 -10.06
N LEU A 3 26.90 -2.79 -10.78
CA LEU A 3 25.89 -1.82 -10.32
C LEU A 3 25.22 -2.22 -8.99
N ILE A 4 25.16 -3.52 -8.67
CA ILE A 4 24.53 -4.02 -7.44
C ILE A 4 25.42 -3.79 -6.20
N SER A 5 26.74 -3.65 -6.36
CA SER A 5 27.71 -3.49 -5.25
C SER A 5 27.70 -2.11 -4.57
N ARG A 6 27.09 -1.08 -5.19
CA ARG A 6 26.99 0.29 -4.65
C ARG A 6 25.90 0.46 -3.58
N ALA A 7 25.79 -0.47 -2.64
CA ALA A 7 24.71 -0.52 -1.65
C ALA A 7 24.82 0.53 -0.51
N ARG A 8 25.99 1.13 -0.27
CA ARG A 8 26.17 2.11 0.82
C ARG A 8 25.34 3.39 0.64
N TYR A 9 25.29 3.97 -0.57
CA TYR A 9 24.50 5.18 -0.85
C TYR A 9 22.97 4.97 -0.75
N ARG A 10 22.52 3.71 -0.73
CA ARG A 10 21.10 3.34 -0.73
C ARG A 10 20.46 3.57 0.63
N PHE A 11 21.15 3.23 1.72
CA PHE A 11 20.69 3.48 3.09
C PHE A 11 20.63 4.99 3.40
N PHE A 12 21.64 5.74 2.93
CA PHE A 12 21.67 7.20 3.07
C PHE A 12 20.59 7.91 2.27
N ALA A 13 20.02 7.29 1.23
CA ALA A 13 18.88 7.82 0.49
C ALA A 13 17.52 7.49 1.16
N VAL A 14 17.42 6.36 1.89
CA VAL A 14 16.19 5.97 2.61
C VAL A 14 15.84 7.02 3.67
N ILE A 15 16.80 7.40 4.51
CA ILE A 15 16.58 8.30 5.65
C ILE A 15 16.00 9.67 5.21
N PRO A 16 16.62 10.41 4.27
CA PRO A 16 16.08 11.68 3.80
C PRO A 16 14.77 11.49 3.01
N ALA A 17 14.62 10.43 2.23
CA ALA A 17 13.36 10.15 1.53
C ALA A 17 12.22 9.88 2.51
N LEU A 18 12.48 9.11 3.56
CA LEU A 18 11.51 8.83 4.62
C LEU A 18 11.20 10.09 5.43
N ALA A 19 12.21 10.89 5.77
CA ALA A 19 12.02 12.16 6.47
C ALA A 19 11.16 13.13 5.65
N LEU A 20 11.46 13.30 4.35
CA LEU A 20 10.66 14.11 3.43
C LEU A 20 9.23 13.56 3.31
N PHE A 21 9.07 12.25 3.14
CA PHE A 21 7.76 11.63 3.08
C PHE A 21 6.94 11.93 4.34
N LEU A 22 7.50 11.66 5.52
CA LEU A 22 6.81 11.82 6.81
C LEU A 22 6.50 13.28 7.13
N LEU A 23 7.44 14.20 6.87
CA LEU A 23 7.28 15.63 7.15
C LEU A 23 6.15 16.26 6.32
N PHE A 24 6.00 15.83 5.07
CA PHE A 24 4.99 16.39 4.16
C PHE A 24 3.69 15.56 4.11
N VAL A 25 3.49 14.55 4.98
CA VAL A 25 2.22 13.78 5.04
C VAL A 25 0.98 14.68 5.16
N PRO A 26 0.92 15.70 6.05
CA PRO A 26 -0.29 16.54 6.16
C PRO A 26 -0.59 17.32 4.88
N GLN A 27 0.46 17.82 4.19
CA GLN A 27 0.30 18.52 2.92
C GLN A 27 -0.11 17.56 1.79
N GLY A 28 0.50 16.37 1.75
CA GLY A 28 0.14 15.30 0.81
C GLY A 28 -1.32 14.91 0.98
N TRP A 29 -1.78 14.72 2.23
CA TRP A 29 -3.17 14.46 2.58
C TRP A 29 -4.10 15.55 2.04
N ASN A 30 -3.88 16.81 2.43
CA ASN A 30 -4.73 17.95 2.03
C ASN A 30 -4.82 18.12 0.51
N THR A 31 -3.74 17.82 -0.22
CA THR A 31 -3.74 17.88 -1.68
C THR A 31 -4.49 16.68 -2.27
N SER A 32 -4.26 15.48 -1.76
CA SER A 32 -4.86 14.24 -2.26
C SER A 32 -6.37 14.13 -2.02
N THR A 33 -6.89 14.76 -0.98
CA THR A 33 -8.34 14.76 -0.67
C THR A 33 -9.11 15.91 -1.34
N ASN A 34 -8.40 16.85 -1.97
CA ASN A 34 -8.98 17.96 -2.71
C ASN A 34 -8.80 17.74 -4.22
N LEU A 35 -9.86 17.27 -4.90
CA LEU A 35 -9.80 16.93 -6.33
C LEU A 35 -9.21 18.05 -7.21
N PRO A 36 -9.69 19.31 -7.12
CA PRO A 36 -9.12 20.41 -7.88
C PRO A 36 -7.61 20.57 -7.67
N ALA A 37 -7.15 20.52 -6.41
CA ALA A 37 -5.73 20.64 -6.07
C ALA A 37 -4.92 19.41 -6.53
N TYR A 38 -5.47 18.21 -6.42
CA TYR A 38 -4.82 16.96 -6.84
C TYR A 38 -4.50 16.93 -8.34
N TYR A 39 -5.44 17.42 -9.17
CA TYR A 39 -5.24 17.47 -10.62
C TYR A 39 -4.36 18.63 -11.09
N HIS A 40 -4.07 19.61 -10.23
CA HIS A 40 -3.10 20.65 -10.51
C HIS A 40 -1.74 20.22 -9.95
N HIS A 41 -0.81 19.86 -10.84
CA HIS A 41 0.50 19.28 -10.50
C HIS A 41 1.44 20.21 -9.70
N GLY A 42 1.13 20.45 -8.43
CA GLY A 42 1.94 21.25 -7.52
C GLY A 42 3.30 20.61 -7.27
N LYS A 43 4.38 21.41 -7.38
CA LYS A 43 5.77 20.94 -7.21
C LYS A 43 6.02 20.24 -5.86
N LEU A 44 5.42 20.74 -4.78
CA LEU A 44 5.57 20.16 -3.44
C LEU A 44 4.89 18.78 -3.34
N PHE A 45 3.68 18.64 -3.89
CA PHE A 45 2.98 17.36 -3.95
C PHE A 45 3.76 16.33 -4.78
N PHE A 46 4.36 16.77 -5.89
CA PHE A 46 5.22 15.93 -6.72
C PHE A 46 6.46 15.43 -5.98
N ILE A 47 7.18 16.31 -5.26
CA ILE A 47 8.35 15.93 -4.46
C ILE A 47 7.95 14.93 -3.37
N TRP A 48 6.81 15.18 -2.70
CA TRP A 48 6.29 14.26 -1.69
C TRP A 48 5.94 12.89 -2.30
N ALA A 49 5.24 12.84 -3.43
CA ALA A 49 4.91 11.59 -4.12
C ALA A 49 6.17 10.82 -4.59
N LEU A 50 7.20 11.52 -5.09
CA LEU A 50 8.49 10.93 -5.41
C LEU A 50 9.19 10.34 -4.18
N SER A 51 9.16 11.06 -3.06
CA SER A 51 9.73 10.57 -1.81
C SER A 51 9.04 9.29 -1.33
N TYR A 52 7.70 9.23 -1.44
CA TYR A 52 6.90 8.05 -1.15
C TYR A 52 7.28 6.87 -2.07
N MET A 53 7.35 7.10 -3.37
CA MET A 53 7.74 6.07 -4.36
C MET A 53 9.13 5.51 -4.07
N LEU A 54 10.09 6.37 -3.71
CA LEU A 54 11.45 5.96 -3.36
C LEU A 54 11.47 5.12 -2.07
N VAL A 55 10.75 5.55 -1.03
CA VAL A 55 10.59 4.78 0.21
C VAL A 55 9.99 3.40 -0.09
N LEU A 56 8.93 3.33 -0.89
CA LEU A 56 8.27 2.09 -1.25
C LEU A 56 9.19 1.14 -2.02
N ALA A 57 9.94 1.64 -3.01
CA ALA A 57 10.91 0.84 -3.76
C ALA A 57 12.00 0.24 -2.86
N LEU A 58 12.51 1.02 -1.91
CA LEU A 58 13.54 0.57 -0.97
C LEU A 58 12.98 -0.45 0.04
N LEU A 59 11.73 -0.27 0.48
CA LEU A 59 11.03 -1.25 1.33
C LEU A 59 10.83 -2.58 0.62
N ILE A 60 10.36 -2.57 -0.64
CA ILE A 60 10.18 -3.80 -1.44
C ILE A 60 11.51 -4.53 -1.61
N TRP A 61 12.57 -3.78 -1.92
CA TRP A 61 13.92 -4.36 -2.03
C TRP A 61 14.38 -5.01 -0.72
N SER A 62 14.15 -4.34 0.41
CA SER A 62 14.47 -4.89 1.74
C SER A 62 13.67 -6.17 2.04
N LEU A 63 12.37 -6.19 1.74
CA LEU A 63 11.52 -7.36 1.94
C LEU A 63 11.99 -8.58 1.15
N TYR A 64 12.63 -8.39 -0.01
CA TYR A 64 13.20 -9.49 -0.79
C TYR A 64 14.29 -10.25 -0.02
N ARG A 65 15.05 -9.58 0.86
CA ARG A 65 16.06 -10.22 1.71
C ARG A 65 15.45 -11.21 2.70
N PHE A 66 14.19 -10.99 3.07
CA PHE A 66 13.44 -11.79 4.04
C PHE A 66 12.34 -12.63 3.37
N ARG A 67 12.51 -13.03 2.10
CA ARG A 67 11.48 -13.70 1.29
C ARG A 67 10.83 -14.95 1.91
N SER A 68 11.49 -15.61 2.85
CA SER A 68 10.98 -16.79 3.57
C SER A 68 10.20 -16.45 4.84
N ALA A 69 10.22 -15.19 5.30
CA ALA A 69 9.44 -14.76 6.45
C ALA A 69 7.93 -14.75 6.11
N TRP A 70 7.10 -14.79 7.14
CA TRP A 70 5.65 -14.86 6.99
C TRP A 70 5.08 -13.63 6.27
N ILE A 71 5.60 -12.42 6.55
CA ILE A 71 5.12 -11.17 5.93
C ILE A 71 5.33 -11.18 4.40
N PRO A 72 6.55 -11.36 3.85
CA PRO A 72 6.73 -11.46 2.40
C PRO A 72 5.96 -12.61 1.75
N THR A 73 5.77 -13.72 2.47
CA THR A 73 4.95 -14.85 2.00
C THR A 73 3.48 -14.45 1.86
N ALA A 74 2.92 -13.75 2.85
CA ALA A 74 1.55 -13.22 2.79
C ALA A 74 1.40 -12.18 1.67
N ILE A 75 2.34 -11.26 1.54
CA ILE A 75 2.35 -10.28 0.43
C ILE A 75 2.40 -10.99 -0.92
N ARG A 76 3.24 -12.03 -1.07
CA ARG A 76 3.30 -12.84 -2.30
C ARG A 76 1.99 -13.56 -2.58
N PHE A 77 1.35 -14.13 -1.54
CA PHE A 77 0.05 -14.77 -1.67
C PHE A 77 -1.00 -13.81 -2.25
N LEU A 78 -1.05 -12.58 -1.73
CA LEU A 78 -1.94 -11.53 -2.21
C LEU A 78 -1.54 -11.05 -3.62
N GLY A 79 -0.25 -10.89 -3.90
CA GLY A 79 0.25 -10.42 -5.20
C GLY A 79 -0.09 -11.36 -6.36
N VAL A 80 0.00 -12.68 -6.16
CA VAL A 80 -0.44 -13.67 -7.17
C VAL A 80 -1.96 -13.64 -7.38
N ARG A 81 -2.72 -13.14 -6.40
CA ARG A 81 -4.19 -13.11 -6.35
C ARG A 81 -4.72 -11.67 -6.33
N VAL A 82 -3.96 -10.75 -6.92
CA VAL A 82 -4.20 -9.31 -6.77
C VAL A 82 -5.59 -8.92 -7.26
N THR A 83 -6.09 -9.55 -8.33
CA THR A 83 -7.42 -9.28 -8.86
C THR A 83 -8.52 -9.57 -7.84
N SER A 84 -8.50 -10.77 -7.23
CA SER A 84 -9.51 -11.13 -6.22
C SER A 84 -9.39 -10.26 -4.97
N PHE A 85 -8.16 -10.02 -4.50
CA PHE A 85 -7.92 -9.11 -3.37
C PHE A 85 -8.46 -7.71 -3.64
N TYR A 86 -8.18 -7.17 -4.82
CA TYR A 86 -8.63 -5.86 -5.25
C TYR A 86 -10.15 -5.77 -5.35
N VAL A 87 -10.82 -6.77 -5.93
CA VAL A 87 -12.29 -6.82 -6.02
C VAL A 87 -12.92 -6.83 -4.62
N ILE A 88 -12.42 -7.68 -3.71
CA ILE A 88 -12.89 -7.74 -2.32
C ILE A 88 -12.67 -6.39 -1.63
N GLN A 89 -11.47 -5.81 -1.77
CA GLN A 89 -11.14 -4.53 -1.17
C GLN A 89 -12.04 -3.40 -1.71
N TRP A 90 -12.36 -3.42 -3.00
CA TRP A 90 -13.28 -2.45 -3.63
C TRP A 90 -14.70 -2.59 -3.12
N LEU A 91 -15.20 -3.81 -2.93
CA LEU A 91 -16.51 -4.01 -2.32
C LEU A 91 -16.54 -3.48 -0.90
N LEU A 92 -15.50 -3.73 -0.09
CA LEU A 92 -15.44 -3.21 1.28
C LEU A 92 -15.35 -1.68 1.32
N ILE A 93 -14.34 -1.11 0.65
CA ILE A 93 -14.09 0.35 0.66
C ILE A 93 -15.23 1.10 -0.04
N GLY A 94 -15.80 0.56 -1.11
CA GLY A 94 -16.91 1.18 -1.83
C GLY A 94 -18.16 1.30 -0.95
N ASN A 95 -18.51 0.26 -0.19
CA ASN A 95 -19.67 0.29 0.71
C ASN A 95 -19.43 1.12 1.97
N ILE A 96 -18.19 1.17 2.49
CA ILE A 96 -17.86 1.99 3.67
C ILE A 96 -17.70 3.46 3.27
N GLY A 97 -17.15 3.71 2.08
CA GLY A 97 -16.90 5.06 1.56
C GLY A 97 -18.18 5.84 1.29
N THR A 98 -19.31 5.18 0.99
CA THR A 98 -20.61 5.85 0.89
C THR A 98 -21.14 6.29 2.25
N ILE A 99 -20.91 5.50 3.30
CA ILE A 99 -21.34 5.81 4.67
C ILE A 99 -20.54 6.99 5.24
N PHE A 100 -19.22 6.99 5.01
CA PHE A 100 -18.30 7.98 5.59
C PHE A 100 -17.78 8.99 4.55
N TYR A 101 -18.57 9.30 3.52
CA TYR A 101 -18.14 10.15 2.43
C TYR A 101 -17.63 11.51 2.94
N GLN A 102 -16.34 11.79 2.72
CA GLN A 102 -15.63 13.02 3.12
C GLN A 102 -15.70 13.39 4.61
N SER A 103 -16.16 12.49 5.49
CA SER A 103 -16.30 12.77 6.92
C SER A 103 -15.11 12.29 7.76
N LEU A 104 -14.22 11.48 7.18
CA LEU A 104 -13.09 10.90 7.90
C LEU A 104 -11.89 11.84 7.94
N SER A 105 -11.34 11.99 9.14
CA SER A 105 -10.02 12.59 9.34
C SER A 105 -8.91 11.68 8.81
N LEU A 106 -7.68 12.22 8.71
CA LEU A 106 -6.48 11.44 8.37
C LEU A 106 -6.30 10.23 9.30
N LEU A 107 -6.40 10.43 10.62
CA LEU A 107 -6.21 9.36 11.61
C LEU A 107 -7.30 8.29 11.50
N SER A 108 -8.55 8.70 11.33
CA SER A 108 -9.68 7.77 11.15
C SER A 108 -9.50 6.94 9.88
N THR A 109 -9.03 7.56 8.80
CA THR A 109 -8.76 6.88 7.52
C THR A 109 -7.61 5.88 7.65
N LEU A 110 -6.52 6.26 8.35
CA LEU A 110 -5.42 5.35 8.63
C LEU A 110 -5.86 4.16 9.49
N GLY A 111 -6.67 4.41 10.52
CA GLY A 111 -7.25 3.35 11.35
C GLY A 111 -8.11 2.38 10.53
N LEU A 112 -8.98 2.91 9.67
CA LEU A 112 -9.81 2.10 8.77
C LEU A 112 -8.95 1.30 7.79
N PHE A 113 -7.91 1.89 7.22
CA PHE A 113 -6.97 1.18 6.34
C PHE A 113 -6.29 -0.01 7.04
N LEU A 114 -5.84 0.18 8.30
CA LEU A 114 -5.23 -0.89 9.10
C LEU A 114 -6.19 -2.04 9.42
N ILE A 115 -7.51 -1.81 9.38
CA ILE A 115 -8.53 -2.84 9.56
C ILE A 115 -8.90 -3.47 8.21
N LEU A 116 -9.16 -2.67 7.18
CA LEU A 116 -9.64 -3.17 5.89
C LEU A 116 -8.60 -3.98 5.13
N LEU A 117 -7.31 -3.66 5.29
CA LEU A 117 -6.24 -4.42 4.64
C LEU A 117 -6.17 -5.89 5.12
N PRO A 118 -6.07 -6.19 6.43
CA PRO A 118 -6.09 -7.58 6.90
C PRO A 118 -7.45 -8.26 6.67
N VAL A 119 -8.57 -7.53 6.77
CA VAL A 119 -9.90 -8.11 6.46
C VAL A 119 -9.97 -8.52 4.99
N SER A 120 -9.53 -7.66 4.05
CA SER A 120 -9.48 -7.99 2.62
C SER A 120 -8.59 -9.19 2.36
N ALA A 121 -7.43 -9.27 3.03
CA ALA A 121 -6.49 -10.38 2.90
C ALA A 121 -7.11 -11.69 3.42
N TYR A 122 -7.78 -11.65 4.56
CA TYR A 122 -8.45 -12.79 5.16
C TYR A 122 -9.61 -13.31 4.30
N LEU A 123 -10.48 -12.42 3.81
CA LEU A 123 -11.57 -12.80 2.91
C LEU A 123 -11.05 -13.38 1.59
N THR A 124 -9.95 -12.84 1.06
CA THR A 124 -9.27 -13.42 -0.12
C THR A 124 -8.78 -14.82 0.19
N HIS A 125 -8.21 -15.04 1.36
CA HIS A 125 -7.76 -16.36 1.79
C HIS A 125 -8.91 -17.37 1.86
N LEU A 126 -10.02 -17.00 2.51
CA LEU A 126 -11.23 -17.84 2.59
C LEU A 126 -11.81 -18.16 1.21
N TYR A 127 -11.87 -17.17 0.31
CA TYR A 127 -12.35 -17.36 -1.06
C TYR A 127 -11.58 -18.48 -1.78
N TYR A 128 -10.24 -18.46 -1.70
CA TYR A 128 -9.42 -19.50 -2.34
C TYR A 128 -9.45 -20.84 -1.62
N GLN A 129 -9.58 -20.87 -0.30
CA GLN A 129 -9.79 -22.13 0.43
C GLN A 129 -11.07 -22.83 -0.01
N ASN A 130 -12.17 -22.08 -0.13
CA ASN A 130 -13.45 -22.62 -0.57
C ASN A 130 -13.43 -23.04 -2.05
N LYS A 131 -12.77 -22.27 -2.91
CA LYS A 131 -12.59 -22.62 -4.33
C LYS A 131 -11.91 -23.99 -4.49
N ILE A 132 -10.80 -24.21 -3.78
CA ILE A 132 -10.05 -25.47 -3.83
C ILE A 132 -10.90 -26.64 -3.31
N LYS A 133 -11.64 -26.43 -2.21
CA LYS A 133 -12.52 -27.45 -1.65
C LYS A 133 -13.58 -27.91 -2.66
N ASN A 134 -14.18 -26.97 -3.39
CA ASN A 134 -15.21 -27.28 -4.38
C ASN A 134 -14.65 -28.03 -5.60
N GLU A 135 -13.43 -27.70 -6.06
CA GLU A 135 -12.76 -28.40 -7.16
C GLU A 135 -12.38 -29.85 -6.81
N LEU A 136 -12.15 -30.17 -5.53
CA LEU A 136 -11.86 -31.54 -5.06
C LEU A 136 -13.12 -32.42 -4.91
N GLN A 137 -14.31 -31.80 -4.90
CA GLN A 137 -15.59 -32.50 -4.73
C GLN A 137 -16.34 -32.71 -6.06
N SER A 138 -15.86 -32.12 -7.16
CA SER A 138 -16.36 -32.29 -8.53
C SER A 138 -15.55 -33.32 -9.31
#